data_AF-A0A4R9PW67-F1
#
_entry.id   AF-A0A4R9PW67-F1
#
_cell.length_a   1.000
_cell.length_b   1.000
_cell.length_c   1.000
_cell.angle_alpha   90.00
_cell.angle_beta   90.00
_cell.angle_gamma   90.00
#
_symmetry.space_group_name_H-M   'P 1'
#
loop_
_entity.id
_entity.type
_entity.pdbx_description
1 polymer ?
#
loop_
_entity_poly.entity_id
_entity_poly.type
_entity_poly.pdbx_seq_one_letter_code
_entity_poly.pdbx_strand_id
1 'polypeptide(L)'
;AMFGTVDEVIAVTEAEGIDADIRRVDNITVATNAAQLQRARAEYEELLSWEMPPERLAFLDAREARQRIAIDKVLSAFVVRNVARVQPAKLV
;
A
#
# COMPACT_ATOMS: atom_id res chain seq x y z
N ALA A 1 7.06 -14.18 0.34
CA ALA A 1 5.88 -15.06 0.36
C ALA A 1 4.55 -14.29 0.34
N MET A 2 4.31 -13.33 1.23
CA MET A 2 3.00 -12.64 1.31
C MET A 2 2.71 -11.66 0.16
N PHE A 3 3.72 -11.09 -0.51
CA PHE A 3 3.50 -10.06 -1.53
C PHE A 3 3.19 -10.58 -2.93
N GLY A 4 3.61 -11.81 -3.25
CA GLY A 4 3.29 -12.47 -4.52
C GLY A 4 1.83 -12.93 -4.59
N THR A 5 1.12 -12.97 -3.44
CA THR A 5 -0.28 -13.40 -3.39
C THR A 5 -1.21 -12.44 -4.13
N VAL A 6 -0.85 -11.16 -4.27
CA VAL A 6 -1.64 -10.22 -5.09
C VAL A 6 -1.62 -10.65 -6.55
N ASP A 7 -0.46 -11.06 -7.05
CA ASP A 7 -0.31 -11.54 -8.42
C ASP A 7 -1.04 -12.88 -8.62
N GLU A 8 -0.95 -13.77 -7.63
CA GLU A 8 -1.66 -15.04 -7.61
C GLU A 8 -3.19 -14.86 -7.64
N VAL A 9 -3.75 -14.02 -6.75
CA VAL A 9 -5.20 -13.75 -6.71
C VAL A 9 -5.67 -13.17 -8.03
N ILE A 10 -4.93 -12.21 -8.60
CA ILE A 10 -5.26 -11.63 -9.92
C ILE A 10 -5.27 -12.73 -10.99
N ALA A 11 -4.22 -13.55 -11.06
CA ALA A 11 -4.12 -14.62 -12.05
C ALA A 11 -5.26 -15.64 -11.93
N VAL A 12 -5.63 -16.04 -10.70
CA VAL A 12 -6.77 -16.95 -10.46
C VAL A 12 -8.08 -16.32 -10.89
N THR A 13 -8.34 -15.06 -10.53
CA THR A 13 -9.58 -14.39 -10.93
C THR A 13 -9.70 -14.22 -12.44
N GLU A 14 -8.59 -13.99 -13.13
CA GLU A 14 -8.55 -13.95 -14.60
C GLU A 14 -8.83 -15.33 -15.22
N ALA A 15 -8.23 -16.39 -14.67
CA ALA A 15 -8.44 -17.77 -15.14
C ALA A 15 -9.90 -18.25 -14.94
N GLU A 16 -10.53 -17.85 -13.84
CA GLU A 16 -11.90 -18.24 -13.49
C GLU A 16 -12.97 -17.27 -14.04
N GLY A 17 -12.57 -16.16 -14.69
CA GLY A 17 -13.49 -15.17 -15.23
C GLY A 17 -14.23 -14.33 -14.17
N ILE A 18 -13.63 -14.18 -12.98
CA ILE A 18 -14.20 -13.42 -11.86
C ILE A 18 -13.84 -11.94 -12.01
N ASP A 19 -14.81 -11.13 -12.45
CA ASP A 19 -14.65 -9.67 -12.56
C ASP A 19 -14.92 -8.97 -11.20
N ALA A 20 -13.91 -8.99 -10.32
CA ALA A 20 -13.98 -8.42 -8.97
C ALA A 20 -13.58 -6.93 -8.88
N ASP A 21 -13.76 -6.15 -9.95
CA ASP A 21 -13.35 -4.74 -10.06
C ASP A 21 -11.87 -4.51 -9.64
N ILE A 22 -11.01 -5.48 -9.95
CA ILE A 22 -9.62 -5.48 -9.47
C ILE A 22 -8.84 -4.35 -10.13
N ARG A 23 -8.16 -3.55 -9.30
CA ARG A 23 -7.28 -2.48 -9.78
C ARG A 23 -5.99 -2.44 -8.99
N ARG A 24 -4.87 -2.57 -9.70
CA ARG A 24 -3.54 -2.34 -9.13
C ARG A 24 -3.38 -0.88 -8.74
N VAL A 25 -2.87 -0.67 -7.53
CA VAL A 25 -2.70 0.64 -6.92
C VAL A 25 -1.48 0.62 -6.00
N ASP A 26 -1.10 1.81 -5.53
CA ASP A 26 -0.24 1.97 -4.36
C ASP A 26 -1.14 2.17 -3.12
N ASN A 27 -0.75 1.60 -1.98
CA ASN A 27 -1.32 1.93 -0.68
C ASN A 27 -0.42 2.95 0.03
N ILE A 28 -1.02 4.00 0.58
CA ILE A 28 -0.31 5.07 1.27
C ILE A 28 -0.87 5.24 2.67
N THR A 29 0.00 5.15 3.67
CA THR A 29 -0.32 5.42 5.07
C THR A 29 0.24 6.77 5.45
N VAL A 30 -0.61 7.67 5.92
CA VAL A 30 -0.30 9.09 6.10
C VAL A 30 -0.33 9.47 7.57
N ALA A 31 0.68 10.21 8.01
CA ALA A 31 0.75 10.77 9.35
C ALA A 31 0.51 12.28 9.32
N THR A 32 -0.46 12.74 10.11
CA THR A 32 -0.85 14.17 10.24
C THR A 32 -0.60 14.73 11.64
N ASN A 33 -0.10 13.91 12.56
CA ASN A 33 0.30 14.30 13.91
C ASN A 33 1.46 13.41 14.42
N ALA A 34 2.08 13.82 15.53
CA ALA A 34 3.27 13.16 16.07
C ALA A 34 3.03 11.69 16.47
N ALA A 35 1.88 11.36 17.05
CA ALA A 35 1.58 9.98 17.45
C ALA A 35 1.38 9.06 16.21
N GLN A 36 0.77 9.57 15.15
CA GLN A 36 0.67 8.85 13.87
C GLN A 36 2.03 8.69 13.22
N LEU A 37 2.89 9.70 13.26
CA LEU A 37 4.24 9.64 12.71
C LEU A 37 5.06 8.53 13.38
N GLN A 38 5.01 8.45 14.71
CA GLN A 38 5.70 7.40 15.46
C GLN A 38 5.20 6.00 15.05
N ARG A 39 3.88 5.81 14.94
CA ARG A 39 3.29 4.52 14.52
C ARG A 39 3.64 4.17 13.07
N ALA A 40 3.53 5.14 12.16
CA ALA A 40 3.86 4.94 10.74
C ALA A 40 5.33 4.56 10.54
N ARG A 41 6.24 5.11 11.37
CA ARG A 41 7.65 4.74 11.34
C ARG A 41 7.89 3.32 11.87
N ALA A 42 7.24 2.95 12.98
CA ALA A 42 7.33 1.61 13.52
C ALA A 42 6.80 0.55 12.54
N GLU A 43 5.67 0.82 11.88
CA GLU A 43 5.10 -0.07 10.86
C GLU A 43 5.99 -0.16 9.62
N TYR A 44 6.59 0.96 9.18
CA TYR A 44 7.56 0.95 8.09
C TYR A 44 8.81 0.11 8.42
N GLU A 45 9.33 0.23 9.65
CA GLU A 45 10.46 -0.58 10.14
C GLU A 45 10.10 -2.06 10.24
N GLU A 46 8.87 -2.37 10.68
CA GLU A 46 8.34 -3.73 10.66
C GLU A 46 8.29 -4.26 9.23
N LEU A 47 7.70 -3.54 8.27
CA LEU A 47 7.64 -3.96 6.86
C LEU A 47 9.02 -4.19 6.25
N LEU A 48 10.02 -3.37 6.59
CA LEU A 48 11.41 -3.60 6.15
C LEU A 48 11.97 -4.94 6.65
N SER A 49 11.59 -5.36 7.87
CA SER A 49 12.05 -6.65 8.43
C SER A 49 11.52 -7.87 7.69
N TRP A 50 10.49 -7.72 6.85
CA TRP A 50 9.92 -8.80 6.03
C TRP A 50 10.63 -8.94 4.68
N GLU A 51 11.83 -8.34 4.53
CA GLU A 51 12.65 -8.37 3.31
C GLU A 51 11.86 -7.91 2.06
N MET A 52 11.04 -6.88 2.23
CA MET A 52 10.34 -6.23 1.12
C MET A 52 11.34 -5.74 0.08
N PRO A 53 11.08 -5.97 -1.23
CA PRO A 53 11.90 -5.36 -2.27
C PRO A 53 11.95 -3.84 -2.09
N PRO A 54 13.14 -3.20 -2.13
CA PRO A 54 13.29 -1.75 -1.88
C PRO A 54 12.43 -0.88 -2.79
N GLU A 55 12.14 -1.33 -4.01
CA GLU A 55 11.27 -0.65 -4.95
C GLU A 55 9.80 -0.63 -4.52
N ARG A 56 9.39 -1.55 -3.65
CA ARG A 56 8.00 -1.71 -3.21
C ARG A 56 7.63 -0.90 -1.98
N LEU A 57 8.61 -0.45 -1.20
CA LEU A 57 8.38 0.23 0.06
C LEU A 57 9.21 1.51 0.11
N ALA A 58 8.57 2.65 0.40
CA ALA A 58 9.29 3.91 0.58
C ALA A 58 8.67 4.76 1.67
N PHE A 59 9.51 5.37 2.50
CA PHE A 59 9.10 6.42 3.43
C PHE A 59 9.21 7.77 2.71
N LEU A 60 8.17 8.60 2.84
CA LEU A 60 8.02 9.87 2.16
C LEU A 60 8.02 11.00 3.18
N ASP A 61 8.76 12.06 2.86
CA ASP A 61 8.65 13.31 3.61
C ASP A 61 7.29 14.01 3.35
N ALA A 62 6.99 15.07 4.09
CA ALA A 62 5.73 15.82 3.94
C ALA A 62 5.50 16.36 2.52
N ARG A 63 6.57 16.79 1.83
CA ARG A 63 6.50 17.37 0.48
C ARG A 63 6.19 16.27 -0.54
N GLU A 64 6.89 15.15 -0.48
CA GLU A 64 6.69 13.98 -1.34
C GLU A 64 5.29 13.38 -1.14
N ALA A 65 4.83 13.28 0.11
CA ALA A 65 3.48 12.83 0.41
C ALA A 65 2.42 13.78 -0.18
N ARG A 66 2.60 15.09 -0.02
CA ARG A 66 1.66 16.11 -0.54
C ARG A 66 1.62 16.15 -2.07
N GLN A 67 2.73 15.87 -2.75
CA GLN A 67 2.77 15.74 -4.22
C GLN A 67 1.92 14.59 -4.74
N ARG A 68 1.74 13.53 -3.95
CA ARG A 68 0.87 12.41 -4.31
C ARG A 68 -0.59 12.71 -4.00
N ILE A 69 -0.87 13.12 -2.76
CA ILE A 69 -2.22 13.43 -2.29
C ILE A 69 -2.14 14.65 -1.38
N ALA A 70 -2.87 15.71 -1.73
CA ALA A 70 -2.87 16.96 -0.98
C ALA A 70 -3.67 16.85 0.34
N ILE A 71 -3.06 16.27 1.36
CA ILE A 71 -3.64 16.09 2.70
C ILE A 71 -3.23 17.24 3.62
N ASP A 72 -4.19 17.78 4.36
CA ASP A 72 -3.91 18.85 5.34
C ASP A 72 -3.03 18.33 6.48
N LYS A 73 -2.11 19.18 6.97
CA LYS A 73 -1.18 18.90 8.08
C LYS A 73 -0.33 17.62 7.92
N VAL A 74 -0.11 17.13 6.70
CA VAL A 74 0.77 15.97 6.47
C VAL A 74 2.18 16.22 7.02
N LEU A 75 2.66 15.29 7.84
CA LEU A 75 4.01 15.29 8.40
C LEU A 75 4.90 14.29 7.66
N SER A 76 4.36 13.13 7.30
CA SER A 76 5.02 12.12 6.49
C SER A 76 4.00 11.12 5.94
N ALA A 77 4.47 10.22 5.08
CA ALA A 77 3.75 9.02 4.73
C ALA A 77 4.73 7.86 4.49
N PHE A 78 4.23 6.64 4.40
CA PHE A 78 4.96 5.59 3.69
C PHE A 78 4.04 4.97 2.64
N VAL A 79 4.64 4.45 1.57
CA VAL A 79 3.93 3.83 0.46
C VAL A 79 4.33 2.37 0.31
N VAL A 80 3.33 1.51 0.18
CA VAL A 80 3.47 0.12 -0.26
C VAL A 80 2.94 0.04 -1.69
N ARG A 81 3.83 -0.22 -2.64
CA ARG A 81 3.51 -0.23 -4.06
C ARG A 81 3.01 -1.58 -4.52
N ASN A 82 2.35 -1.56 -5.68
CA ASN A 82 1.91 -2.76 -6.40
C ASN A 82 1.04 -3.69 -5.53
N VAL A 83 0.07 -3.07 -4.85
CA VAL A 83 -1.04 -3.77 -4.19
C VAL A 83 -2.28 -3.69 -5.08
N ALA A 84 -3.42 -4.21 -4.63
CA ALA A 84 -4.67 -4.12 -5.37
C ALA A 84 -5.83 -3.70 -4.46
N ARG A 85 -6.77 -2.93 -5.02
CA ARG A 85 -8.13 -2.83 -4.50
C ARG A 85 -9.04 -3.75 -5.30
N VAL A 86 -10.07 -4.28 -4.64
CA VAL A 86 -11.07 -5.19 -5.22
C VAL A 86 -12.45 -4.82 -4.68
N GLN A 87 -13.51 -5.36 -5.28
CA GLN A 87 -14.87 -5.37 -4.73
C GLN A 87 -15.12 -6.76 -4.08
N PRO A 88 -15.05 -6.89 -2.74
CA PRO A 88 -15.15 -8.19 -2.08
C PRO A 88 -16.41 -8.98 -2.41
N ALA A 89 -17.54 -8.31 -2.63
CA ALA A 89 -18.80 -8.98 -2.97
C ALA A 89 -18.83 -9.61 -4.36
N LYS A 90 -17.90 -9.24 -5.25
CA LYS A 90 -17.73 -9.80 -6.60
C LYS A 90 -16.58 -10.81 -6.67
N LEU A 91 -15.85 -11.00 -5.59
CA LEU A 91 -14.73 -11.94 -5.50
C LEU A 91 -15.21 -13.28 -4.94
N VAL A 92 -16.13 -13.94 -5.65
CA VAL A 92 -16.79 -15.19 -5.26
C VAL A 92 -17.05 -16.09 -6.47
#